data_AF-J1K3G1-F1
#
_entry.id   AF-J1K3G1-F1
#
_cell.length_a   1.000
_cell.length_b   1.000
_cell.length_c   1.000
_cell.angle_alpha   90.00
_cell.angle_beta   90.00
_cell.angle_gamma   90.00
#
_symmetry.space_group_name_H-M   'P 1'
#
loop_
_entity.id
_entity.type
_entity.pdbx_description
1 polymer ?
#
loop_
_entity_poly.entity_id
_entity_poly.type
_entity_poly.pdbx_seq_one_letter_code
_entity_poly.pdbx_strand_id
1 'polypeptide(L)'
;MKKILPILGLFTLGAFVIFYFLFNKTNIFSSSLVIEVPSNSTPTKETVVYQCGTQTNRERIEVTYLNAGNISLVDFTWKGERIVGANVISASGSKYAGAQYIWWTTKNEAILYDHINDPNEEKPIMCEEERNIK
;
A
#
# COMPACT_ATOMS: atom_id res chain seq x y z
N MET A 1 -22.92 -41.36 57.57
CA MET A 1 -21.45 -41.15 57.60
C MET A 1 -20.75 -42.26 56.85
N LYS A 2 -20.37 -42.04 55.58
CA LYS A 2 -19.37 -42.85 54.87
C LYS A 2 -18.74 -41.96 53.80
N LYS A 3 -17.42 -41.82 53.88
CA LYS A 3 -16.60 -40.77 53.27
C LYS A 3 -16.51 -40.98 51.75
N ILE A 4 -16.75 -39.93 50.97
CA ILE A 4 -16.39 -39.86 49.54
C ILE A 4 -15.08 -39.08 49.48
N LEU A 5 -13.98 -39.73 49.04
CA LEU A 5 -12.72 -39.06 48.70
C LEU A 5 -12.55 -39.06 47.16
N PRO A 6 -11.81 -38.10 46.60
CA PRO A 6 -11.88 -37.67 45.20
C PRO A 6 -11.01 -38.54 44.29
N ILE A 7 -11.43 -38.69 43.03
CA ILE A 7 -10.53 -39.11 41.96
C ILE A 7 -10.04 -37.82 41.29
N LEU A 8 -8.84 -37.39 41.68
CA LEU A 8 -7.99 -36.59 40.82
C LEU A 8 -7.71 -37.39 39.55
N GLY A 9 -8.21 -36.90 38.42
CA GLY A 9 -8.04 -37.52 37.11
C GLY A 9 -7.79 -36.46 36.03
N LEU A 10 -6.70 -35.72 36.20
CA LEU A 10 -5.74 -35.38 35.14
C LEU A 10 -6.29 -35.26 33.70
N PHE A 11 -6.97 -34.16 33.35
CA PHE A 11 -7.16 -33.73 31.95
C PHE A 11 -7.11 -32.19 31.85
N THR A 12 -6.07 -31.57 32.42
CA THR A 12 -5.85 -30.11 32.35
C THR A 12 -4.71 -29.70 31.42
N LEU A 13 -4.18 -30.60 30.58
CA LEU A 13 -3.07 -30.27 29.65
C LEU A 13 -3.50 -30.01 28.20
N GLY A 14 -4.71 -30.38 27.78
CA GLY A 14 -5.16 -30.20 26.38
C GLY A 14 -5.77 -28.83 26.07
N ALA A 15 -6.46 -28.22 27.03
CA ALA A 15 -7.20 -26.97 26.80
C ALA A 15 -6.35 -25.70 26.95
N PHE A 16 -5.18 -25.78 27.60
CA PHE A 16 -4.35 -24.59 27.83
C PHE A 16 -3.45 -24.25 26.64
N VAL A 17 -3.06 -25.22 25.81
CA VAL A 17 -2.18 -24.97 24.64
C VAL A 17 -2.93 -24.30 23.48
N ILE A 18 -4.24 -24.58 23.33
CA ILE A 18 -5.06 -24.02 22.25
C ILE A 18 -5.31 -22.51 22.45
N PHE A 19 -5.31 -22.02 23.70
CA PHE A 19 -5.50 -20.59 23.98
C PHE A 19 -4.24 -19.73 23.75
N TYR A 20 -3.04 -20.30 23.86
CA TYR A 20 -1.79 -19.55 23.65
C TYR A 20 -1.48 -19.21 22.18
N PHE A 21 -2.09 -19.91 21.22
CA PHE A 21 -1.82 -19.67 19.80
C PHE A 21 -2.62 -18.50 19.19
N LEU A 22 -3.60 -17.94 19.90
CA LEU A 22 -4.49 -16.90 19.34
C LEU A 22 -4.09 -15.46 19.67
N PHE A 23 -3.05 -15.21 20.48
CA PHE A 23 -2.72 -13.85 20.93
C PHE A 23 -1.41 -13.25 20.37
N ASN A 24 -0.73 -13.89 19.43
CA ASN A 24 0.58 -13.43 18.97
C ASN A 24 0.58 -12.57 17.70
N LYS A 25 -0.42 -11.71 17.47
CA LYS A 25 -0.32 -10.65 16.45
C LYS A 25 -1.04 -9.35 16.83
N THR A 26 -0.52 -8.64 17.82
CA THR A 26 -0.85 -7.21 18.01
C THR A 26 0.43 -6.38 18.02
N ASN A 27 1.00 -6.14 16.83
CA ASN A 27 1.87 -4.98 16.65
C ASN A 27 1.00 -3.86 16.06
N ILE A 28 0.32 -3.11 16.93
CA ILE A 28 -0.44 -1.91 16.57
C ILE A 28 0.37 -0.68 17.00
N PHE A 29 1.56 -0.53 16.45
CA PHE A 29 2.28 0.74 16.50
C PHE A 29 2.18 1.37 15.12
N SER A 30 1.18 2.22 14.92
CA SER A 30 1.10 3.06 13.73
C SER A 30 1.97 4.29 13.97
N SER A 31 3.00 4.45 13.15
CA SER A 31 3.81 5.67 13.12
C SER A 31 3.33 6.56 11.97
N SER A 32 3.23 7.86 12.21
CA SER A 32 2.82 8.83 11.20
C SER A 32 4.02 9.64 10.69
N LEU A 33 4.00 9.93 9.40
CA LEU A 33 4.79 11.00 8.79
C LEU A 33 3.82 12.15 8.50
N VAL A 34 4.07 13.32 9.09
CA VAL A 34 3.24 14.51 8.92
C VAL A 34 4.06 15.60 8.26
N ILE A 35 3.53 16.16 7.17
CA ILE A 35 4.10 17.32 6.48
C ILE A 35 3.15 18.48 6.74
N GLU A 36 3.59 19.45 7.52
CA GLU A 36 2.85 20.69 7.70
C GLU A 36 2.94 21.52 6.42
N VAL A 37 1.81 22.05 5.95
CA VAL A 37 1.74 22.89 4.74
C VAL A 37 1.27 24.29 5.11
N PRO A 38 1.62 25.32 4.33
CA PRO A 38 1.17 26.69 4.58
C PRO A 38 -0.36 26.81 4.66
N SER A 39 -0.85 27.65 5.58
CA SER A 39 -2.29 27.81 5.87
C SER A 39 -3.11 28.37 4.70
N ASN A 40 -2.46 28.95 3.69
CA ASN A 40 -3.09 29.41 2.45
C ASN A 40 -3.24 28.29 1.40
N SER A 41 -2.88 27.06 1.73
CA SER A 41 -3.10 25.88 0.89
C SER A 41 -3.98 24.87 1.61
N THR A 42 -4.94 24.28 0.90
CA THR A 42 -5.82 23.23 1.43
C THR A 42 -5.28 21.87 0.98
N PRO A 43 -4.83 20.99 1.88
CA PRO A 43 -4.46 19.63 1.53
C PRO A 43 -5.64 18.86 0.93
N THR A 44 -5.42 18.20 -0.19
CA THR A 44 -6.38 17.26 -0.79
C THR A 44 -5.76 15.87 -0.89
N LYS A 45 -6.64 14.87 -0.78
CA LYS A 45 -6.31 13.46 -0.92
C LYS A 45 -7.31 12.82 -1.87
N GLU A 46 -6.81 12.15 -2.89
CA GLU A 46 -7.59 11.37 -3.84
C GLU A 46 -6.96 9.99 -4.01
N THR A 47 -7.75 8.94 -4.00
CA THR A 47 -7.26 7.58 -4.22
C THR A 47 -7.88 7.03 -5.50
N VAL A 48 -7.03 6.61 -6.44
CA VAL A 48 -7.42 6.03 -7.71
C VAL A 48 -6.88 4.60 -7.78
N VAL A 49 -7.67 3.71 -8.37
CA VAL A 49 -7.29 2.31 -8.51
C VAL A 49 -6.88 2.04 -9.95
N TYR A 50 -5.75 1.36 -10.12
CA TYR A 50 -5.24 0.96 -11.42
C TYR A 50 -5.07 -0.55 -11.50
N GLN A 51 -5.21 -1.07 -12.72
CA GLN A 51 -4.84 -2.43 -13.10
C GLN A 51 -3.54 -2.37 -13.89
N CYS A 52 -2.46 -2.86 -13.29
CA CYS A 52 -1.10 -2.78 -13.80
C CYS A 52 -0.60 -4.15 -14.29
N GLY A 53 0.08 -4.18 -15.43
CA GLY A 53 0.62 -5.41 -16.01
C GLY A 53 0.02 -5.76 -17.37
N THR A 54 0.47 -6.87 -17.95
CA THR A 54 0.00 -7.31 -19.26
C THR A 54 -1.37 -7.98 -19.16
N GLN A 55 -2.04 -8.22 -20.30
CA GLN A 55 -3.38 -8.82 -20.32
C GLN A 55 -3.49 -10.16 -19.57
N THR A 56 -2.38 -10.88 -19.38
CA THR A 56 -2.36 -12.22 -18.76
C THR A 56 -2.09 -12.23 -17.26
N ASN A 57 -1.54 -11.15 -16.69
CA ASN A 57 -1.34 -11.03 -15.25
C ASN A 57 -1.46 -9.56 -14.84
N ARG A 58 -2.54 -9.23 -14.11
CA ARG A 58 -2.85 -7.88 -13.67
C ARG A 58 -2.73 -7.78 -12.15
N GLU A 59 -1.96 -6.80 -11.70
CA GLU A 59 -1.86 -6.40 -10.31
C GLU A 59 -2.72 -5.16 -10.11
N ARG A 60 -3.68 -5.26 -9.18
CA ARG A 60 -4.51 -4.13 -8.77
C ARG A 60 -3.76 -3.30 -7.76
N ILE A 61 -3.53 -2.02 -8.06
CA ILE A 61 -2.84 -1.10 -7.16
C ILE A 61 -3.74 0.09 -6.81
N GLU A 62 -3.64 0.56 -5.57
CA GLU A 62 -4.31 1.77 -5.11
C GLU A 62 -3.26 2.88 -4.97
N VAL A 63 -3.44 3.97 -5.72
CA VAL A 63 -2.53 5.11 -5.73
C VAL A 63 -3.23 6.30 -5.10
N THR A 64 -2.65 6.80 -4.01
CA THR A 64 -3.14 7.98 -3.32
C THR A 64 -2.35 9.21 -3.77
N TYR A 65 -3.03 10.17 -4.38
CA TYR A 65 -2.52 11.49 -4.71
C TYR A 65 -2.74 12.44 -3.55
N LEU A 66 -1.68 13.14 -3.14
CA LEU A 66 -1.67 14.11 -2.05
C LEU A 66 -1.21 15.45 -2.60
N ASN A 67 -2.07 16.46 -2.58
CA ASN A 67 -1.76 17.79 -3.13
C ASN A 67 -1.96 18.89 -2.09
N ALA A 68 -1.09 19.89 -2.07
CA ALA A 68 -1.22 21.09 -1.25
C ALA A 68 -0.37 22.23 -1.84
N GLY A 69 -1.01 23.20 -2.48
CA GLY A 69 -0.30 24.30 -3.15
C GLY A 69 0.61 23.75 -4.27
N ASN A 70 1.92 23.91 -4.12
CA ASN A 70 2.94 23.37 -5.04
C ASN A 70 3.42 21.95 -4.69
N ILE A 71 2.96 21.38 -3.58
CA ILE A 71 3.27 20.00 -3.19
C ILE A 71 2.32 19.08 -3.95
N SER A 72 2.88 18.08 -4.64
CA SER A 72 2.14 17.00 -5.27
C SER A 72 2.91 15.71 -5.10
N LEU A 73 2.32 14.76 -4.39
CA LEU A 73 2.91 13.47 -4.06
C LEU A 73 1.99 12.33 -4.47
N VAL A 74 2.57 11.16 -4.70
CA VAL A 74 1.87 9.87 -4.76
C VAL A 74 2.33 8.96 -3.64
N ASP A 75 1.41 8.15 -3.13
CA ASP A 75 1.66 7.10 -2.14
C ASP A 75 0.94 5.82 -2.60
N PHE A 76 1.72 4.78 -2.86
CA PHE A 76 1.20 3.48 -3.31
C PHE A 76 2.14 2.36 -2.86
N THR A 77 1.70 1.11 -3.04
CA THR A 77 2.54 -0.07 -2.79
C THR A 77 2.73 -0.83 -4.08
N TRP A 78 3.96 -1.23 -4.37
CA TRP A 78 4.32 -2.06 -5.51
C TRP A 78 5.20 -3.20 -5.06
N LYS A 79 4.83 -4.46 -5.38
CA LYS A 79 5.59 -5.66 -4.98
C LYS A 79 5.93 -5.73 -3.47
N GLY A 80 5.03 -5.22 -2.63
CA GLY A 80 5.20 -5.20 -1.16
C GLY A 80 6.04 -4.04 -0.63
N GLU A 81 6.59 -3.17 -1.49
CA GLU A 81 7.30 -1.96 -1.11
C GLU A 81 6.39 -0.74 -1.19
N ARG A 82 6.32 0.05 -0.12
CA ARG A 82 5.61 1.33 -0.14
C ARG A 82 6.48 2.39 -0.80
N ILE A 83 5.91 3.09 -1.77
CA ILE A 83 6.58 4.12 -2.57
C ILE A 83 5.86 5.44 -2.32
N VAL A 84 6.61 6.44 -1.88
CA VAL A 84 6.18 7.83 -1.85
C VAL A 84 6.98 8.60 -2.89
N GLY A 85 6.31 9.09 -3.94
CA GLY A 85 6.95 9.79 -5.05
C GLY A 85 6.55 11.26 -5.10
N ALA A 86 7.50 12.14 -5.40
CA ALA A 86 7.23 13.57 -5.60
C ALA A 86 7.04 13.88 -7.08
N ASN A 87 6.09 14.77 -7.39
CA ASN A 87 5.90 15.26 -8.74
C ASN A 87 7.15 16.00 -9.23
N VAL A 88 7.57 15.71 -10.46
CA VAL A 88 8.74 16.31 -11.12
C VAL A 88 8.34 16.82 -12.50
N ILE A 89 9.16 17.71 -13.06
CA ILE A 89 8.93 18.30 -14.38
C ILE A 89 8.83 17.20 -15.45
N SER A 90 7.79 17.28 -16.27
CA SER A 90 7.55 16.42 -17.43
C SER A 90 7.02 17.24 -18.60
N ALA A 91 7.26 16.75 -19.83
CA ALA A 91 6.75 17.40 -21.03
C ALA A 91 5.22 17.32 -21.13
N SER A 92 4.62 16.23 -20.65
CA SER A 92 3.18 16.01 -20.60
C SER A 92 2.81 15.14 -19.40
N GLY A 93 1.55 15.23 -18.98
CA GLY A 93 1.05 14.43 -17.85
C GLY A 93 1.74 14.77 -16.54
N SER A 94 1.53 13.92 -15.53
CA SER A 94 2.13 14.09 -14.20
C SER A 94 3.14 12.98 -13.93
N LYS A 95 4.42 13.34 -13.86
CA LYS A 95 5.51 12.42 -13.57
C LYS A 95 5.89 12.51 -12.10
N TYR A 96 5.99 11.38 -11.41
CA TYR A 96 6.37 11.31 -10.01
C TYR A 96 7.58 10.39 -9.87
N ALA A 97 8.59 10.81 -9.11
CA ALA A 97 9.80 10.04 -8.84
C ALA A 97 9.88 9.68 -7.36
N GLY A 98 10.09 8.41 -7.04
CA GLY A 98 10.22 7.91 -5.67
C GLY A 98 10.95 6.58 -5.63
N ALA A 99 11.93 6.45 -4.74
CA ALA A 99 12.85 5.31 -4.70
C ALA A 99 13.45 5.04 -6.11
N GLN A 100 13.37 3.79 -6.60
CA GLN A 100 13.80 3.39 -7.95
C GLN A 100 12.73 3.57 -9.04
N TYR A 101 11.56 4.08 -8.68
CA TYR A 101 10.39 4.07 -9.54
C TYR A 101 10.04 5.45 -10.09
N ILE A 102 9.56 5.44 -11.34
CA ILE A 102 8.83 6.57 -11.92
C ILE A 102 7.38 6.15 -12.11
N TRP A 103 6.46 6.87 -11.51
CA TRP A 103 5.03 6.78 -11.77
C TRP A 103 4.63 7.94 -12.68
N TRP A 104 4.23 7.68 -13.92
CA TRP A 104 3.90 8.73 -14.89
C TRP A 104 2.49 8.56 -15.42
N THR A 105 1.60 9.50 -15.09
CA THR A 105 0.19 9.45 -15.49
C THR A 105 -0.10 10.34 -16.69
N THR A 106 -0.99 9.87 -17.56
CA THR A 106 -1.57 10.63 -18.66
C THR A 106 -3.04 10.24 -18.81
N LYS A 107 -3.97 11.18 -18.58
CA LYS A 107 -5.42 10.92 -18.56
C LYS A 107 -5.76 9.77 -17.58
N ASN A 108 -6.29 8.66 -18.09
CA ASN A 108 -6.78 7.51 -17.31
C ASN A 108 -5.77 6.34 -17.35
N GLU A 109 -4.56 6.60 -17.83
CA GLU A 109 -3.47 5.64 -17.93
C GLU A 109 -2.29 6.09 -17.08
N ALA A 110 -1.50 5.12 -16.66
CA ALA A 110 -0.24 5.35 -15.98
C ALA A 110 0.81 4.37 -16.47
N ILE A 111 2.07 4.81 -16.39
CA ILE A 111 3.23 4.00 -16.74
C ILE A 111 4.14 3.99 -15.50
N LEU A 112 4.48 2.78 -15.04
CA LEU A 112 5.42 2.57 -13.96
C LEU A 112 6.74 2.07 -14.54
N TYR A 113 7.81 2.85 -14.37
CA TYR A 113 9.17 2.44 -14.73
C TYR A 113 9.93 2.00 -13.48
N ASP A 114 10.75 0.96 -13.61
CA ASP A 114 11.69 0.49 -12.60
C ASP A 114 13.11 0.72 -13.12
N HIS A 115 13.75 1.82 -12.72
CA HIS A 115 15.04 2.21 -13.27
C HIS A 115 16.22 1.34 -12.79
N ILE A 116 16.03 0.53 -11.75
CA ILE A 116 17.06 -0.43 -11.33
C ILE A 116 17.02 -1.66 -12.24
N ASN A 117 15.83 -2.21 -12.51
CA ASN A 117 15.68 -3.44 -13.27
C ASN A 117 15.54 -3.20 -14.79
N ASP A 118 15.12 -2.01 -15.21
CA ASP A 118 14.93 -1.58 -16.58
C ASP A 118 15.47 -0.15 -16.78
N PRO A 119 16.80 0.04 -16.71
CA PRO A 119 17.44 1.35 -16.77
C PRO A 119 17.25 2.08 -18.12
N ASN A 120 16.97 1.33 -19.19
CA ASN A 120 16.72 1.87 -20.52
C ASN A 120 15.22 2.12 -20.78
N GLU A 121 14.35 1.86 -19.80
CA GLU A 121 12.90 2.05 -19.91
C GLU A 121 12.25 1.25 -21.06
N GLU A 122 12.80 0.08 -21.41
CA GLU A 122 12.36 -0.72 -22.55
C GLU A 122 11.09 -1.54 -22.27
N LYS A 123 10.83 -1.85 -21.00
CA LYS A 123 9.74 -2.73 -20.55
C LYS A 123 8.96 -2.09 -19.40
N PRO A 124 8.37 -0.90 -19.61
CA PRO A 124 7.56 -0.28 -18.59
C PRO A 124 6.31 -1.10 -18.27
N ILE A 125 5.82 -0.93 -17.06
CA ILE A 125 4.56 -1.53 -16.62
C ILE A 125 3.43 -0.57 -16.97
N MET A 126 2.57 -0.98 -17.89
CA MET A 126 1.37 -0.23 -18.24
C MET A 126 0.27 -0.46 -17.21
N CYS A 127 -0.41 0.62 -16.85
CA CYS A 127 -1.49 0.64 -15.88
C CYS A 127 -2.70 1.40 -16.44
N GLU A 128 -3.88 0.83 -16.28
CA GLU A 128 -5.15 1.47 -16.67
C GLU A 128 -6.02 1.69 -15.45
N GLU A 129 -6.62 2.87 -15.35
CA GLU A 129 -7.56 3.18 -14.28
C GLU A 129 -8.79 2.26 -14.33
N GLU A 130 -9.18 1.72 -13.16
CA GLU A 130 -10.45 1.01 -13.01
C GLU A 130 -11.61 2.01 -13.13
N ARG A 131 -12.22 2.09 -14.31
CA ARG A 131 -13.45 2.86 -14.49
C ARG A 131 -14.58 2.19 -13.70
N ASN A 132 -15.03 2.85 -12.63
CA ASN A 132 -16.31 2.53 -12.01
C ASN A 132 -17.43 2.83 -13.01
N ILE A 133 -17.90 1.80 -13.72
CA ILE A 133 -19.14 1.87 -14.47
C ILE A 133 -20.25 1.88 -13.42
N LYS A 134 -20.72 3.08 -13.06
CA LYS A 134 -21.98 3.26 -12.34
C LYS A 134 -23.17 3.07 -13.27
#